data_AF-A0A370HRS9-F1
#
_entry.id   AF-A0A370HRS9-F1
#
_cell.length_a   1.000
_cell.length_b   1.000
_cell.length_c   1.000
_cell.angle_alpha   90.00
_cell.angle_beta   90.00
_cell.angle_gamma   90.00
#
_symmetry.space_group_name_H-M   'P 1'
#
loop_
_entity.id
_entity.type
_entity.pdbx_description
1 polymer ?
#
loop_
_entity_poly.entity_id
_entity_poly.type
_entity_poly.pdbx_seq_one_letter_code
_entity_poly.pdbx_strand_id
1 'polypeptide(L)'
;MSHIDWRQDSVANVPLNRHIGYVGPIEVGAVQYDGSNKFWIWSSPLQEDAWGYGPTENAAKQAMELWLASWLEHFRIFFRAET
;
A
#
# COMPACT_ATOMS: atom_id res chain seq x y z
N MET A 1 -13.07 5.29 -6.41
CA MET A 1 -12.32 4.22 -7.10
C MET A 1 -10.87 4.37 -6.69
N SER A 2 -10.20 3.29 -6.30
CA SER A 2 -8.78 3.33 -5.95
C SER A 2 -7.95 3.70 -7.17
N HIS A 3 -6.95 4.56 -6.99
CA HIS A 3 -5.96 4.90 -8.01
C HIS A 3 -4.74 3.96 -7.98
N ILE A 4 -4.74 2.98 -7.06
CA ILE A 4 -3.67 2.00 -6.90
C ILE A 4 -3.97 0.78 -7.78
N ASP A 5 -3.04 0.46 -8.67
CA ASP A 5 -3.00 -0.81 -9.39
C ASP A 5 -2.31 -1.86 -8.52
N TRP A 6 -3.12 -2.78 -7.97
CA TRP A 6 -2.63 -3.88 -7.14
C TRP A 6 -2.25 -5.08 -7.99
N ARG A 7 -0.97 -5.46 -7.98
CA ARG A 7 -0.43 -6.60 -8.73
C ARG A 7 -0.03 -7.72 -7.78
N GLN A 8 -0.43 -8.95 -8.07
CA GLN A 8 0.02 -10.10 -7.29
C GLN A 8 1.51 -10.34 -7.55
N ASP A 9 2.27 -10.46 -6.47
CA ASP A 9 3.69 -10.75 -6.52
C ASP A 9 3.94 -12.23 -6.80
N SER A 10 5.08 -12.56 -7.41
CA SER A 10 5.44 -13.94 -7.72
C SER A 10 6.95 -14.16 -7.68
N VAL A 11 7.36 -15.36 -7.27
CA VAL A 11 8.75 -15.81 -7.34
C VAL A 11 8.80 -17.05 -8.22
N ALA A 12 9.64 -17.03 -9.26
CA ALA A 12 9.72 -18.12 -10.24
C ALA A 12 8.34 -18.53 -10.81
N ASN A 13 7.47 -17.56 -11.09
CA ASN A 13 6.08 -17.74 -11.55
C ASN A 13 5.14 -18.42 -10.54
N VAL A 14 5.54 -18.55 -9.28
CA VAL A 14 4.66 -19.00 -8.19
C VAL A 14 4.02 -17.78 -7.54
N PRO A 15 2.68 -17.63 -7.60
CA PRO A 15 2.00 -16.51 -6.95
C PRO A 15 2.16 -16.55 -5.44
N LEU A 16 2.49 -15.41 -4.85
CA LEU A 16 2.59 -15.25 -3.40
C LEU A 16 1.28 -14.70 -2.83
N ASN A 17 1.07 -14.91 -1.53
CA ASN A 17 0.06 -14.15 -0.76
C ASN A 17 0.58 -12.74 -0.45
N ARG A 18 1.02 -12.04 -1.50
CA ARG A 18 1.61 -10.70 -1.47
C ARG A 18 1.16 -9.94 -2.71
N HIS A 19 0.78 -8.70 -2.52
CA HIS A 19 0.36 -7.79 -3.57
C HIS A 19 1.15 -6.49 -3.45
N ILE A 20 1.62 -5.97 -4.57
CA ILE A 20 2.33 -4.69 -4.65
C ILE A 20 1.40 -3.67 -5.30
N GLY A 21 1.25 -2.52 -4.66
CA GLY A 21 0.42 -1.41 -5.11
C GLY A 21 1.25 -0.38 -5.87
N TYR A 22 0.80 -0.01 -7.07
CA TYR A 22 1.44 0.98 -7.92
C TYR A 22 0.52 2.16 -8.23
N VAL A 23 1.07 3.36 -8.24
CA VAL A 23 0.47 4.55 -8.88
C VAL A 23 1.37 4.95 -10.05
N GLY A 24 0.94 4.64 -11.27
CA GLY A 24 1.80 4.75 -12.45
C GLY A 24 3.04 3.84 -12.29
N PRO A 25 4.28 4.36 -12.44
CA PRO A 25 5.50 3.59 -12.25
C PRO A 25 5.97 3.51 -10.78
N ILE A 26 5.29 4.18 -9.85
CA ILE A 26 5.74 4.33 -8.46
C ILE A 26 5.11 3.23 -7.59
N GLU A 27 5.93 2.44 -6.91
CA GLU A 27 5.48 1.56 -5.83
C GLU A 27 5.09 2.40 -4.62
N VAL A 28 3.84 2.27 -4.17
CA VAL A 28 3.32 3.03 -3.03
C VAL A 28 3.15 2.16 -1.78
N GLY A 29 3.05 0.84 -1.94
CA GLY A 29 3.01 -0.08 -0.80
C GLY A 29 2.88 -1.54 -1.20
N ALA A 30 2.95 -2.41 -0.21
CA ALA A 30 2.76 -3.84 -0.35
C ALA A 30 1.76 -4.34 0.70
N VAL A 31 0.99 -5.38 0.36
CA VAL A 31 0.06 -6.07 1.25
C VAL A 31 0.39 -7.56 1.22
N GLN A 32 0.75 -8.15 2.36
CA GLN A 32 1.14 -9.55 2.46
C GLN A 32 0.43 -10.27 3.59
N TYR A 33 0.15 -11.56 3.40
CA TYR A 33 -0.43 -12.39 4.46
C TYR A 33 0.66 -12.88 5.42
N ASP A 34 0.48 -12.60 6.70
CA ASP A 34 1.26 -13.21 7.77
C ASP A 34 0.53 -14.47 8.27
N GLY A 35 1.03 -15.63 7.85
CA GLY A 35 0.47 -16.92 8.23
C GLY A 35 0.63 -17.26 9.71
N SER A 36 1.59 -16.66 10.42
CA SER A 36 1.83 -16.91 11.85
C SER A 36 0.73 -16.26 12.68
N ASN A 37 0.41 -15.01 12.36
CA ASN A 37 -0.56 -14.23 13.10
C ASN A 37 -1.96 -14.19 12.46
N LYS A 38 -2.12 -14.81 11.28
CA LYS A 38 -3.38 -14.95 10.53
C LYS A 38 -4.05 -13.62 10.17
N PHE A 39 -3.26 -12.61 9.84
CA PHE A 39 -3.75 -11.33 9.32
C PHE A 39 -2.93 -10.88 8.11
N TRP A 40 -3.42 -9.84 7.44
CA TRP A 40 -2.72 -9.19 6.34
C TRP A 40 -2.00 -7.97 6.86
N ILE A 41 -0.72 -7.84 6.54
CA ILE A 41 0.13 -6.69 6.85
C ILE A 41 0.18 -5.82 5.60
N TRP A 42 0.10 -4.51 5.77
CA TRP A 42 0.49 -3.56 4.74
C TRP A 42 1.74 -2.79 5.17
N SER A 43 2.55 -2.39 4.20
CA SER A 43 3.70 -1.51 4.41
C SER A 43 3.87 -0.55 3.23
N SER A 44 4.52 0.59 3.45
CA SER A 44 4.86 1.52 2.38
C SER A 44 6.36 1.81 2.33
N PRO A 45 7.00 1.83 1.15
CA PRO A 45 8.39 2.25 1.01
C PRO A 45 8.56 3.78 1.10
N LEU A 46 7.46 4.55 1.15
CA LEU A 46 7.50 6.02 1.11
C LEU A 46 7.90 6.66 2.44
N GLN A 47 7.82 5.92 3.54
CA GLN A 47 8.24 6.37 4.87
C GLN A 47 8.74 5.18 5.68
N GLU A 48 9.81 5.38 6.44
CA GLU A 48 10.29 4.40 7.41
C GLU A 48 9.18 4.06 8.43
N ASP A 49 9.10 2.78 8.80
CA ASP A 49 8.10 2.23 9.73
C ASP A 49 6.64 2.51 9.37
N ALA A 50 6.34 2.84 8.10
CA ALA A 50 4.97 2.92 7.63
C ALA A 50 4.40 1.52 7.37
N TRP A 51 3.67 1.00 8.36
CA TRP A 51 2.99 -0.28 8.26
C TRP A 51 1.72 -0.33 9.10
N GLY A 52 0.91 -1.35 8.86
CA GLY A 52 -0.25 -1.68 9.67
C GLY A 52 -0.81 -3.04 9.27
N TYR A 53 -2.02 -3.36 9.71
CA TYR A 53 -2.62 -4.66 9.47
C TYR A 53 -4.13 -4.58 9.24
N GLY A 54 -4.69 -5.65 8.66
CA GLY A 54 -6.11 -5.86 8.47
C GLY A 54 -6.48 -7.34 8.54
N PRO A 55 -7.71 -7.67 8.99
CA PRO A 55 -8.16 -9.05 9.12
C PRO A 55 -8.36 -9.76 7.76
N THR A 56 -8.45 -8.99 6.66
CA THR A 56 -8.57 -9.50 5.29
C THR A 56 -7.63 -8.72 4.37
N GLU A 57 -7.33 -9.28 3.19
CA GLU A 57 -6.51 -8.62 2.17
C GLU A 57 -7.08 -7.24 1.82
N ASN A 58 -8.39 -7.18 1.57
CA ASN A 58 -9.07 -5.94 1.19
C ASN A 58 -9.05 -4.91 2.32
N ALA A 59 -9.18 -5.34 3.58
CA ALA A 59 -9.07 -4.45 4.72
C ALA A 59 -7.65 -3.85 4.85
N ALA A 60 -6.61 -4.65 4.63
CA ALA A 60 -5.23 -4.16 4.64
C ALA A 60 -4.95 -3.20 3.46
N LYS A 61 -5.45 -3.51 2.25
CA LYS A 61 -5.37 -2.60 1.09
C LYS A 61 -6.05 -1.26 1.35
N GLN A 62 -7.26 -1.27 1.91
CA GLN A 62 -7.99 -0.04 2.24
C GLN A 62 -7.31 0.77 3.35
N ALA A 63 -6.78 0.10 4.38
CA ALA A 63 -6.03 0.79 5.44
C ALA A 63 -4.78 1.47 4.89
N MET A 64 -4.06 0.80 3.99
CA MET A 64 -2.91 1.37 3.29
C MET A 64 -3.30 2.57 2.41
N GLU A 65 -4.38 2.46 1.64
CA GLU A 65 -4.90 3.55 0.79
C GLU A 65 -5.28 4.78 1.62
N LEU A 66 -5.93 4.56 2.77
CA LEU A 66 -6.29 5.64 3.69
C LEU A 66 -5.04 6.31 4.28
N TRP A 67 -4.07 5.51 4.71
CA TRP A 67 -2.79 6.02 5.19
C TRP A 67 -2.08 6.85 4.11
N LEU A 68 -2.00 6.34 2.88
CA LEU A 68 -1.35 7.02 1.75
C LEU A 68 -2.02 8.37 1.45
N ALA A 69 -3.36 8.40 1.42
CA ALA A 69 -4.09 9.64 1.23
C ALA A 69 -3.77 10.66 2.33
N SER A 70 -3.79 10.24 3.60
CA SER A 70 -3.43 11.10 4.73
C SER A 70 -1.99 11.59 4.67
N TRP A 71 -1.05 10.72 4.25
CA TRP A 71 0.36 11.05 4.14
C TRP A 71 0.61 12.06 3.02
N LEU A 72 -0.05 11.90 1.86
CA LEU A 72 0.04 12.82 0.73
C LEU A 72 -0.53 14.21 1.04
N GLU A 73 -1.53 14.33 1.92
CA GLU A 73 -2.07 15.63 2.34
C GLU A 73 -1.00 16.54 2.96
N HIS A 74 0.05 15.99 3.58
CA HIS A 74 1.17 16.80 4.09
C HIS A 74 1.92 17.55 2.98
N PHE A 75 1.91 17.03 1.76
CA PHE A 75 2.58 17.64 0.61
C PHE A 75 1.68 18.62 -0.15
N ARG A 76 0.39 18.70 0.21
CA ARG A 76 -0.59 19.53 -0.49
C ARG A 76 -0.16 20.99 -0.60
N ILE A 77 0.58 21.52 0.37
CA ILE A 77 1.09 22.89 0.34
C ILE A 77 2.03 23.16 -0.84
N PHE A 78 2.84 22.17 -1.24
CA PHE A 78 3.77 22.30 -2.36
C PHE A 78 3.09 22.32 -3.73
N PHE A 79 1.85 21.83 -3.81
CA PHE A 79 1.09 21.74 -5.06
C PHE A 79 0.07 22.87 -5.24
N ARG A 80 -0.05 23.77 -4.26
CA ARG A 80 -0.82 25.00 -4.45
C ARG A 80 0.06 25.96 -5.25
N ALA A 81 -0.37 26.31 -6.46
CA ALA A 81 0.26 27.41 -7.19
C ALA A 81 0.19 28.68 -6.32
N GLU A 82 1.32 29.37 -6.16
CA GLU A 82 1.34 30.74 -5.65
C GLU A 82 0.55 31.59 -6.65
N THR A 83 -0.71 31.88 -6.33
CA THR A 83 -1.52 32.91 -6.99
C THR A 83 -1.20 34.26 -6.41
#